data_AF-B7PEG3-F1
#
_entry.id   AF-B7PEG3-F1
#
_cell.length_a   1.000
_cell.length_b   1.000
_cell.length_c   1.000
_cell.angle_alpha   90.00
_cell.angle_beta   90.00
_cell.angle_gamma   90.00
#
_symmetry.space_group_name_H-M   'P 1'
#
loop_
_entity.id
_entity.type
_entity.pdbx_description
1 polymer ?
#
loop_
_entity_poly.entity_id
_entity_poly.type
_entity_poly.pdbx_seq_one_letter_code
_entity_poly.pdbx_strand_id
1 'polypeptide(L)'
;IRQGIGDLSSIRSVPKLMARMGQAFSQSLGFVTVPRQYTAVEADVRCRAPPGASAAALAEAAKRDYIFSDGIGRISPALMRKVYRSLELEDGEEPCAVQIRYGGCKGMLLVDPTMAGRRIVFRTSMCKFPSDHEDLYVLKTSKPRVLYLNRPMITILEQSGIRAKAFLALQNRVLDSFINSMLDAHEAAQVLCGYCALRLPYKELAGVGVDLTVEPFFRGLIRAVNRKVLSEWLTKARILVPPEKGRTMFGVLDETDTLEYGQVFVQYSNDMFRYKATDPATILKGDVIVTKNPCMHPGDIRRLTAVDVPRLHHVRDCIVFPAKGERPHPDEMSGSDLDGDEYSVLWYEDLIFRNNCSPMHYYSDPPKERKAPIEVQDMIDFFCQYIKGDKIGLIANAHLVWADMLDGGINSRRCRDLARKCAVNLDFAKRGDLKGFQNSEKPPMYPDFMEKLDTKNTYCSKKVLGQLYRNCKKVELSTECLEVVEDSLPDPRLLLDGREEFIESARTSYRRYAMKIRALLKSYGIEC
;
A
#
# COMPACT_ATOMS: atom_id res chain seq x y z
N ILE A 1 8.24 14.90 -28.65
CA ILE A 1 7.91 14.10 -27.44
C ILE A 1 7.82 14.97 -26.18
N ARG A 2 8.91 15.54 -25.63
CA ARG A 2 8.86 16.31 -24.34
C ARG A 2 7.90 17.51 -24.35
N GLN A 3 7.87 18.27 -25.44
CA GLN A 3 6.91 19.38 -25.62
C GLN A 3 5.44 18.90 -25.62
N GLY A 4 5.20 17.63 -25.93
CA GLY A 4 3.89 17.00 -25.91
C GLY A 4 3.42 16.59 -24.52
N ILE A 5 4.14 16.89 -23.43
CA ILE A 5 3.67 16.63 -22.05
C ILE A 5 2.96 17.87 -21.48
N GLY A 6 3.48 19.06 -21.79
CA GLY A 6 3.05 20.36 -21.28
C GLY A 6 4.23 21.33 -21.19
N ASP A 7 4.00 22.50 -20.61
CA ASP A 7 5.03 23.51 -20.40
C ASP A 7 5.77 23.26 -19.07
N LEU A 8 7.01 22.80 -19.18
CA LEU A 8 7.90 22.60 -18.04
C LEU A 8 8.99 23.68 -17.95
N SER A 9 8.96 24.71 -18.81
CA SER A 9 10.04 25.70 -18.97
C SER A 9 10.24 26.58 -17.74
N SER A 10 9.20 26.76 -16.93
CA SER A 10 9.21 27.51 -15.67
C SER A 10 9.90 26.76 -14.52
N ILE A 11 10.12 25.44 -14.64
CA ILE A 11 10.72 24.65 -13.57
C ILE A 11 12.25 24.84 -13.58
N ARG A 12 12.79 25.33 -12.46
CA ARG A 12 14.23 25.60 -12.29
C ARG A 12 14.98 24.58 -11.44
N SER A 13 14.28 23.58 -10.90
CA SER A 13 14.87 22.48 -10.14
C SER A 13 14.92 21.21 -10.98
N VAL A 14 16.13 20.68 -11.22
CA VAL A 14 16.37 19.42 -11.97
C VAL A 14 15.55 18.24 -11.42
N PRO A 15 15.60 17.91 -10.11
CA PRO A 15 14.80 16.80 -9.57
C PRO A 15 13.30 17.01 -9.79
N LYS A 16 12.80 18.24 -9.56
CA LYS A 16 11.39 18.57 -9.79
C LYS A 16 11.01 18.39 -11.27
N LEU A 17 11.83 18.88 -12.21
CA LEU A 17 11.61 18.74 -13.65
C LEU A 17 11.51 17.26 -14.05
N MET A 18 12.49 16.46 -13.64
CA MET A 18 12.54 15.03 -13.96
C MET A 18 11.37 14.27 -13.33
N ALA A 19 11.00 14.58 -12.09
CA ALA A 19 9.81 14.01 -11.44
C ALA A 19 8.53 14.38 -12.20
N ARG A 20 8.42 15.60 -12.74
CA ARG A 20 7.25 16.00 -13.55
C ARG A 20 7.20 15.32 -14.90
N MET A 21 8.34 15.12 -15.57
CA MET A 21 8.43 14.32 -16.78
C MET A 21 8.01 12.86 -16.53
N GLY A 22 8.42 12.29 -15.39
CA GLY A 22 8.07 10.93 -14.96
C GLY A 22 6.56 10.68 -14.89
N GLN A 23 5.75 11.72 -14.64
CA GLN A 23 4.30 11.57 -14.53
C GLN A 23 3.65 11.10 -15.84
N ALA A 24 4.23 11.46 -17.00
CA ALA A 24 3.74 11.04 -18.32
C ALA A 24 3.92 9.53 -18.58
N PHE A 25 4.73 8.84 -17.76
CA PHE A 25 4.98 7.41 -17.86
C PHE A 25 4.18 6.60 -16.82
N SER A 26 3.21 7.23 -16.13
CA SER A 26 2.35 6.52 -15.18
C SER A 26 1.47 5.52 -15.94
N GLN A 27 1.46 4.26 -15.51
CA GLN A 27 0.51 3.27 -16.02
C GLN A 27 -0.91 3.64 -15.59
N SER A 28 -1.84 3.65 -16.54
CA SER A 28 -3.25 3.96 -16.32
C SER A 28 -4.12 2.76 -16.67
N LEU A 29 -5.29 2.65 -16.01
CA LEU A 29 -6.34 1.70 -16.36
C LEU A 29 -7.02 2.09 -17.67
N GLY A 30 -7.02 3.38 -17.99
CA GLY A 30 -7.61 3.96 -19.18
C GLY A 30 -7.73 5.48 -19.04
N PHE A 31 -8.33 6.12 -20.04
CA PHE A 31 -8.51 7.57 -20.06
C PHE A 31 -9.86 7.98 -20.64
N VAL A 32 -10.30 9.18 -20.29
CA VAL A 32 -11.50 9.81 -20.83
C VAL A 32 -11.22 11.28 -21.13
N THR A 33 -11.60 11.75 -22.30
CA THR A 33 -11.52 13.18 -22.63
C THR A 33 -12.56 13.97 -21.82
N VAL A 34 -12.07 14.92 -21.04
CA VAL A 34 -12.81 15.87 -20.22
C VAL A 34 -12.39 17.28 -20.64
N PRO A 35 -13.17 17.94 -21.50
CA PRO A 35 -12.87 19.31 -21.92
C PRO A 35 -12.64 20.27 -20.75
N ARG A 36 -11.69 21.20 -20.88
CA ARG A 36 -11.30 22.15 -19.83
C ARG A 36 -12.45 23.00 -19.29
N GLN A 37 -13.48 23.26 -20.10
CA GLN A 37 -14.70 23.95 -19.65
C GLN A 37 -15.43 23.23 -18.50
N TYR A 38 -15.19 21.92 -18.31
CA TYR A 38 -15.71 21.14 -17.19
C TYR A 38 -14.74 21.13 -16.00
N THR A 39 -13.62 21.83 -16.07
CA THR A 39 -12.61 21.86 -15.00
C THR A 39 -12.53 23.26 -14.39
N ALA A 40 -12.30 23.31 -13.08
CA ALA A 40 -11.99 24.53 -12.36
C ALA A 40 -10.83 24.26 -11.39
N VAL A 41 -10.17 25.33 -10.93
CA VAL A 41 -9.13 25.26 -9.91
C VAL A 41 -9.53 26.14 -8.74
N GLU A 42 -9.47 25.60 -7.53
CA GLU A 42 -9.71 26.31 -6.28
C GLU A 42 -8.44 26.34 -5.43
N ALA A 43 -8.38 27.29 -4.49
CA ALA A 43 -7.32 27.34 -3.50
C ALA A 43 -7.36 26.11 -2.59
N ASP A 44 -6.18 25.71 -2.12
CA ASP A 44 -6.02 24.67 -1.12
C ASP A 44 -6.69 25.02 0.22
N VAL A 45 -7.23 24.00 0.90
CA VAL A 45 -7.67 24.10 2.29
C VAL A 45 -6.43 24.11 3.17
N ARG A 46 -6.27 25.17 3.95
CA ARG A 46 -5.11 25.40 4.82
C ARG A 46 -5.52 25.50 6.29
N CYS A 47 -4.55 25.33 7.17
CA CYS A 47 -4.74 25.50 8.60
C CYS A 47 -5.39 26.87 8.89
N ARG A 48 -6.52 26.86 9.59
CA ARG A 48 -7.20 28.06 10.06
C ARG A 48 -6.85 28.24 11.53
N ALA A 49 -6.39 29.44 11.91
CA ALA A 49 -6.23 29.75 13.31
C ALA A 49 -7.59 29.66 14.03
N PRO A 50 -7.64 29.17 15.28
CA PRO A 50 -8.88 29.12 16.05
C PRO A 50 -9.53 30.51 16.14
N PRO A 51 -10.87 30.61 16.05
CA PRO A 51 -11.56 31.87 16.32
C PRO A 51 -11.20 32.38 17.72
N GLY A 52 -10.69 33.62 17.83
CA GLY A 52 -10.24 34.20 19.11
C GLY A 52 -8.82 33.83 19.55
N ALA A 53 -8.01 33.22 18.69
CA ALA A 53 -6.61 32.93 18.97
C ALA A 53 -5.79 34.20 19.26
N SER A 54 -4.89 34.14 20.25
CA SER A 54 -4.00 35.24 20.58
C SER A 54 -3.06 35.58 19.41
N ALA A 55 -2.54 36.81 19.37
CA ALA A 55 -1.57 37.23 18.34
C ALA A 55 -0.34 36.30 18.26
N ALA A 56 0.07 35.69 19.38
CA ALA A 56 1.15 34.72 19.43
C ALA A 56 0.77 33.38 18.77
N ALA A 57 -0.44 32.88 19.03
CA ALA A 57 -0.96 31.66 18.41
C ALA A 57 -1.20 31.84 16.89
N LEU A 58 -1.63 33.04 16.47
CA LEU A 58 -1.73 33.42 15.06
C LEU A 58 -0.35 33.45 14.38
N ALA A 59 0.66 34.02 15.04
CA ALA A 59 2.03 34.05 14.53
C ALA A 59 2.68 32.66 14.49
N GLU A 60 2.32 31.75 15.40
CA GLU A 60 2.84 30.38 15.43
C GLU A 60 2.14 29.47 14.41
N ALA A 61 0.83 29.63 14.20
CA ALA A 61 0.10 29.01 13.10
C ALA A 61 0.62 29.49 11.73
N ALA A 62 0.92 30.78 11.60
CA ALA A 62 1.51 31.34 10.38
C ALA A 62 2.93 30.81 10.09
N LYS A 63 3.66 30.30 11.10
CA LYS A 63 4.96 29.61 10.91
C LYS A 63 4.80 28.18 10.38
N ARG A 64 3.59 27.60 10.45
CA ARG A 64 3.30 26.21 10.10
C ARG A 64 2.21 26.18 9.02
N ASP A 65 2.57 26.57 7.81
CA ASP A 65 1.68 26.66 6.66
C ASP A 65 1.33 25.26 6.10
N TYR A 66 0.49 24.51 6.82
CA TYR A 66 0.05 23.19 6.40
C TYR A 66 -1.15 23.25 5.45
N ILE A 67 -1.13 22.37 4.46
CA ILE A 67 -2.19 22.17 3.47
C ILE A 67 -2.94 20.88 3.82
N PHE A 68 -4.23 20.99 4.13
CA PHE A 68 -5.10 19.84 4.42
C PHE A 68 -5.59 19.14 3.15
N SER A 69 -5.73 19.88 2.05
CA SER A 69 -6.20 19.35 0.76
C SER A 69 -5.08 18.93 -0.19
N ASP A 70 -3.86 18.65 0.31
CA ASP A 70 -2.71 18.50 -0.58
C ASP A 70 -2.88 17.27 -1.48
N GLY A 71 -3.09 17.51 -2.76
CA GLY A 71 -3.19 16.47 -3.76
C GLY A 71 -4.60 15.92 -3.99
N ILE A 72 -5.65 16.49 -3.38
CA ILE A 72 -7.02 16.00 -3.57
C ILE A 72 -7.99 17.09 -4.05
N GLY A 73 -8.80 16.75 -5.04
CA GLY A 73 -9.89 17.58 -5.56
C GLY A 73 -11.22 16.84 -5.59
N ARG A 74 -12.20 17.44 -6.28
CA ARG A 74 -13.58 16.97 -6.31
C ARG A 74 -14.05 16.68 -7.74
N ILE A 75 -14.94 15.70 -7.88
CA ILE A 75 -15.58 15.36 -9.15
C ILE A 75 -17.08 15.19 -8.96
N SER A 76 -17.87 15.72 -9.88
CA SER A 76 -19.33 15.56 -9.86
C SER A 76 -19.72 14.10 -10.10
N PRO A 77 -20.83 13.60 -9.50
CA PRO A 77 -21.32 12.24 -9.74
C PRO A 77 -21.59 11.95 -11.22
N ALA A 78 -22.13 12.92 -11.97
CA ALA A 78 -22.43 12.72 -13.40
C ALA A 78 -21.17 12.52 -14.25
N LEU A 79 -20.06 13.18 -13.89
CA LEU A 79 -18.78 12.99 -14.58
C LEU A 79 -18.07 11.72 -14.12
N MET A 80 -18.10 11.37 -12.83
CA MET A 80 -17.55 10.09 -12.34
C MET A 80 -18.18 8.91 -13.07
N ARG A 81 -19.51 8.91 -13.23
CA ARG A 81 -20.22 7.88 -13.99
C ARG A 81 -19.76 7.77 -15.44
N LYS A 82 -19.49 8.91 -16.10
CA LYS A 82 -18.93 8.91 -17.47
C LYS A 82 -17.54 8.27 -17.46
N VAL A 83 -16.69 8.67 -16.52
CA VAL A 83 -15.33 8.13 -16.37
C VAL A 83 -15.38 6.62 -16.17
N TYR A 84 -16.19 6.17 -15.21
CA TYR A 84 -16.35 4.76 -14.89
C TYR A 84 -16.79 3.92 -16.09
N ARG A 85 -17.84 4.36 -16.82
CA ARG A 85 -18.35 3.63 -18.00
C ARG A 85 -17.32 3.49 -19.12
N SER A 86 -16.46 4.48 -19.30
CA SER A 86 -15.42 4.45 -20.33
C SER A 86 -14.21 3.58 -19.99
N LEU A 87 -14.03 3.20 -18.72
CA LEU A 87 -12.93 2.32 -18.29
C LEU A 87 -13.27 0.83 -18.42
N GLU A 88 -14.51 0.48 -18.77
CA GLU A 88 -14.98 -0.90 -18.95
C GLU A 88 -14.57 -1.84 -17.80
N LEU A 89 -14.55 -1.33 -16.56
CA LEU A 89 -14.05 -2.08 -15.42
C LEU A 89 -14.97 -3.27 -15.13
N GLU A 90 -14.43 -4.48 -15.29
CA GLU A 90 -15.11 -5.76 -15.03
C GLU A 90 -15.60 -5.88 -13.57
N ASP A 91 -14.98 -5.15 -12.63
CA ASP A 91 -15.25 -5.18 -11.18
C ASP A 91 -16.61 -4.54 -10.77
N GLY A 92 -17.40 -4.01 -11.71
CA GLY A 92 -18.85 -3.79 -11.52
C GLY A 92 -19.36 -2.62 -10.66
N GLU A 93 -18.51 -1.79 -10.05
CA GLU A 93 -18.96 -0.63 -9.25
C GLU A 93 -18.32 0.74 -9.62
N GLU A 94 -19.16 1.80 -9.66
CA GLU A 94 -18.74 3.21 -9.78
C GLU A 94 -17.97 3.64 -8.51
N PRO A 95 -16.66 3.95 -8.59
CA PRO A 95 -15.86 4.27 -7.42
C PRO A 95 -16.20 5.65 -6.84
N CYS A 96 -16.11 5.80 -5.52
CA CYS A 96 -16.27 7.12 -4.88
C CYS A 96 -15.01 7.98 -5.01
N ALA A 97 -13.83 7.38 -5.22
CA ALA A 97 -12.59 8.13 -5.41
C ALA A 97 -11.69 7.51 -6.49
N VAL A 98 -10.92 8.34 -7.18
CA VAL A 98 -10.00 7.92 -8.24
C VAL A 98 -8.67 8.66 -8.15
N GLN A 99 -7.57 7.93 -8.38
CA GLN A 99 -6.24 8.51 -8.56
C GLN A 99 -6.05 8.86 -10.03
N ILE A 100 -5.62 10.09 -10.32
CA ILE A 100 -5.65 10.63 -11.68
C ILE A 100 -4.34 11.27 -12.15
N ARG A 101 -4.25 11.42 -13.47
CA ARG A 101 -3.45 12.42 -14.17
C ARG A 101 -4.35 13.16 -15.15
N TYR A 102 -4.26 14.48 -15.19
CA TYR A 102 -5.01 15.32 -16.12
C TYR A 102 -4.14 16.49 -16.56
N GLY A 103 -3.58 16.42 -17.78
CA GLY A 103 -2.53 17.33 -18.20
C GLY A 103 -1.41 17.44 -17.16
N GLY A 104 -1.18 18.63 -16.63
CA GLY A 104 -0.19 18.86 -15.56
C GLY A 104 -0.72 18.66 -14.13
N CYS A 105 -1.97 18.23 -13.96
CA CYS A 105 -2.57 17.93 -12.67
C CYS A 105 -2.34 16.47 -12.25
N LYS A 106 -1.95 16.26 -11.00
CA LYS A 106 -1.82 14.94 -10.36
C LYS A 106 -2.52 14.97 -9.01
N GLY A 107 -3.23 13.89 -8.69
CA GLY A 107 -3.74 13.67 -7.34
C GLY A 107 -4.90 12.67 -7.28
N MET A 108 -5.75 12.85 -6.27
CA MET A 108 -7.02 12.16 -6.09
C MET A 108 -8.20 13.05 -6.46
N LEU A 109 -9.30 12.45 -6.91
CA LEU A 109 -10.60 13.09 -7.01
C LEU A 109 -11.61 12.28 -6.19
N LEU A 110 -12.32 12.95 -5.28
CA LEU A 110 -13.43 12.40 -4.51
C LEU A 110 -14.76 12.86 -5.13
N VAL A 111 -15.75 11.96 -5.20
CA VAL A 111 -17.10 12.32 -5.62
C VAL A 111 -17.71 13.29 -4.60
N ASP A 112 -18.12 14.47 -5.04
CA ASP A 112 -18.88 15.44 -4.23
C ASP A 112 -20.35 15.41 -4.67
N PRO A 113 -21.27 14.82 -3.88
CA PRO A 113 -22.68 14.71 -4.23
C PRO A 113 -23.39 16.05 -4.46
N THR A 114 -22.84 17.15 -3.95
CA THR A 114 -23.43 18.49 -4.08
C THR A 114 -23.11 19.15 -5.42
N MET A 115 -22.13 18.62 -6.18
CA MET A 115 -21.74 19.17 -7.46
C MET A 115 -22.72 18.79 -8.58
N ALA A 116 -23.40 19.79 -9.13
CA ALA A 116 -24.27 19.63 -10.29
C ALA A 116 -23.49 19.55 -11.62
N GLY A 117 -24.11 18.91 -12.63
CA GLY A 117 -23.57 18.81 -13.98
C GLY A 117 -22.33 17.92 -14.07
N ARG A 118 -21.55 18.09 -15.15
CA ARG A 118 -20.26 17.39 -15.34
C ARG A 118 -19.14 18.36 -15.01
N ARG A 119 -18.49 18.18 -13.86
CA ARG A 119 -17.43 19.08 -13.40
C ARG A 119 -16.34 18.37 -12.60
N ILE A 120 -15.11 18.85 -12.73
CA ILE A 120 -13.97 18.57 -11.85
C ILE A 120 -13.53 19.90 -11.22
N VAL A 121 -13.20 19.87 -9.94
CA VAL A 121 -12.57 20.98 -9.24
C VAL A 121 -11.23 20.49 -8.69
N PHE A 122 -10.14 20.96 -9.29
CA PHE A 122 -8.79 20.70 -8.80
C PHE A 122 -8.41 21.70 -7.70
N ARG A 123 -7.43 21.32 -6.86
CA ARG A 123 -6.77 22.25 -5.95
C ARG A 123 -5.47 22.77 -6.52
N THR A 124 -5.03 23.94 -6.06
CA THR A 124 -3.74 24.53 -6.46
C THR A 124 -2.56 23.58 -6.30
N SER A 125 -2.51 22.79 -5.21
CA SER A 125 -1.41 21.85 -5.01
C SER A 125 -1.38 20.73 -6.06
N MET A 126 -2.52 20.38 -6.69
CA MET A 126 -2.59 19.33 -7.72
C MET A 126 -1.94 19.77 -9.03
N CYS A 127 -1.97 21.07 -9.35
CA CYS A 127 -1.49 21.64 -10.60
C CYS A 127 0.04 21.78 -10.60
N LYS A 128 0.75 20.80 -11.19
CA LYS A 128 2.21 20.73 -11.09
C LYS A 128 2.94 21.51 -12.20
N PHE A 129 2.31 21.68 -13.36
CA PHE A 129 2.78 22.48 -14.48
C PHE A 129 1.62 22.80 -15.46
N PRO A 130 1.70 23.84 -16.31
CA PRO A 130 0.68 24.13 -17.32
C PRO A 130 0.66 23.08 -18.45
N SER A 131 -0.52 22.67 -18.90
CA SER A 131 -0.65 21.69 -20.00
C SER A 131 -2.04 21.75 -20.64
N ASP A 132 -2.10 21.74 -21.98
CA ASP A 132 -3.34 21.81 -22.78
C ASP A 132 -4.05 20.48 -23.00
N HIS A 133 -3.52 19.39 -22.43
CA HIS A 133 -4.16 18.08 -22.51
C HIS A 133 -5.47 18.01 -21.72
N GLU A 134 -6.49 17.44 -22.36
CA GLU A 134 -7.85 17.31 -21.83
C GLU A 134 -8.22 15.86 -21.47
N ASP A 135 -7.26 14.93 -21.53
CA ASP A 135 -7.48 13.54 -21.17
C ASP A 135 -7.26 13.32 -19.66
N LEU A 136 -8.30 12.78 -19.02
CA LEU A 136 -8.26 12.31 -17.65
C LEU A 136 -7.86 10.84 -17.63
N TYR A 137 -6.62 10.57 -17.25
CA TYR A 137 -6.11 9.21 -17.03
C TYR A 137 -6.41 8.75 -15.62
N VAL A 138 -7.02 7.57 -15.47
CA VAL A 138 -7.31 6.95 -14.17
C VAL A 138 -6.27 5.89 -13.88
N LEU A 139 -5.56 6.03 -12.76
CA LEU A 139 -4.48 5.13 -12.35
C LEU A 139 -5.01 4.02 -11.44
N LYS A 140 -5.88 4.38 -10.50
CA LYS A 140 -6.50 3.48 -9.54
C LYS A 140 -7.86 4.02 -9.11
N THR A 141 -8.72 3.12 -8.63
CA THR A 141 -10.06 3.43 -8.12
C THR A 141 -10.20 3.00 -6.65
N SER A 142 -11.07 3.65 -5.88
CA SER A 142 -11.42 3.21 -4.52
C SER A 142 -12.02 1.81 -4.56
N LYS A 143 -11.48 0.89 -3.75
CA LYS A 143 -12.00 -0.48 -3.59
C LYS A 143 -11.47 -1.13 -2.31
N PRO A 144 -12.10 -2.21 -1.81
CA PRO A 144 -11.59 -2.97 -0.67
C PRO A 144 -10.18 -3.47 -0.91
N ARG A 145 -9.26 -3.22 0.03
CA ARG A 145 -7.89 -3.76 -0.01
C ARG A 145 -7.49 -4.34 1.34
N VAL A 146 -6.82 -5.48 1.28
CA VAL A 146 -6.31 -6.19 2.47
C VAL A 146 -5.22 -5.37 3.15
N LEU A 147 -5.14 -5.48 4.46
CA LEU A 147 -4.05 -4.93 5.25
C LEU A 147 -3.10 -6.04 5.69
N TYR A 148 -1.80 -5.79 5.52
CA TYR A 148 -0.77 -6.63 6.09
C TYR A 148 0.07 -5.80 7.06
N LEU A 149 0.40 -6.40 8.20
CA LEU A 149 1.51 -5.93 9.02
C LEU A 149 2.82 -6.16 8.26
N ASN A 150 3.83 -5.36 8.59
CA ASN A 150 5.19 -5.50 8.08
C ASN A 150 6.19 -5.25 9.21
N ARG A 151 7.49 -5.52 8.96
CA ARG A 151 8.54 -5.36 9.98
C ARG A 151 8.53 -3.98 10.66
N PRO A 152 8.58 -2.84 9.94
CA PRO A 152 8.55 -1.53 10.60
C PRO A 152 7.30 -1.28 11.45
N MET A 153 6.12 -1.64 10.95
CA MET A 153 4.85 -1.46 11.67
C MET A 153 4.83 -2.30 12.96
N ILE A 154 5.25 -3.57 12.89
CA ILE A 154 5.34 -4.46 14.06
C ILE A 154 6.32 -3.90 15.08
N THR A 155 7.50 -3.43 14.65
CA THR A 155 8.50 -2.82 15.52
C THR A 155 7.95 -1.59 16.25
N ILE A 156 7.24 -0.70 15.55
CA ILE A 156 6.64 0.48 16.20
C ILE A 156 5.55 0.06 17.19
N LEU A 157 4.63 -0.83 16.79
CA LEU A 157 3.53 -1.26 17.65
C LEU A 157 4.03 -1.97 18.92
N GLU A 158 4.96 -2.91 18.80
CA GLU A 158 5.59 -3.58 19.95
C GLU A 158 6.18 -2.55 20.93
N GLN A 159 6.95 -1.60 20.41
CA GLN A 159 7.68 -0.64 21.23
C GLN A 159 6.81 0.53 21.73
N SER A 160 5.58 0.63 21.21
CA SER A 160 4.49 1.45 21.77
C SER A 160 3.68 0.71 22.86
N GLY A 161 4.10 -0.49 23.25
CA GLY A 161 3.57 -1.26 24.38
C GLY A 161 2.62 -2.40 24.01
N ILE A 162 2.47 -2.71 22.73
CA ILE A 162 1.67 -3.86 22.28
C ILE A 162 2.40 -5.17 22.59
N ARG A 163 1.69 -6.11 23.20
CA ARG A 163 2.25 -7.39 23.65
C ARG A 163 2.47 -8.34 22.48
N ALA A 164 3.54 -9.14 22.57
CA ALA A 164 3.87 -10.19 21.60
C ALA A 164 2.70 -11.14 21.28
N LYS A 165 1.87 -11.46 22.30
CA LYS A 165 0.70 -12.34 22.13
C LYS A 165 -0.22 -11.88 21.00
N ALA A 166 -0.40 -10.56 20.81
CA ALA A 166 -1.32 -10.03 19.81
C ALA A 166 -0.86 -10.37 18.39
N PHE A 167 0.44 -10.21 18.11
CA PHE A 167 1.04 -10.55 16.83
C PHE A 167 1.09 -12.07 16.60
N LEU A 168 1.44 -12.83 17.63
CA LEU A 168 1.46 -14.29 17.58
C LEU A 168 0.05 -14.86 17.33
N ALA A 169 -0.99 -14.28 17.91
CA ALA A 169 -2.37 -14.68 17.64
C ALA A 169 -2.76 -14.47 16.16
N LEU A 170 -2.36 -13.34 15.57
CA LEU A 170 -2.57 -13.09 14.14
C LEU A 170 -1.80 -14.07 13.26
N GLN A 171 -0.54 -14.35 13.60
CA GLN A 171 0.27 -15.34 12.89
C GLN A 171 -0.37 -16.74 12.98
N ASN A 172 -0.76 -17.18 14.18
CA ASN A 172 -1.34 -18.50 14.40
C ASN A 172 -2.66 -18.67 13.66
N ARG A 173 -3.56 -17.67 13.66
CA ARG A 173 -4.82 -17.74 12.90
C ARG A 173 -4.58 -18.06 11.42
N VAL A 174 -3.57 -17.42 10.83
CA VAL A 174 -3.28 -17.64 9.42
C VAL A 174 -2.57 -18.99 9.21
N LEU A 175 -1.70 -19.42 10.13
CA LEU A 175 -1.14 -20.78 10.10
C LEU A 175 -2.22 -21.84 10.16
N ASP A 176 -3.18 -21.70 11.07
CA ASP A 176 -4.29 -22.63 11.25
C ASP A 176 -5.10 -22.74 9.95
N SER A 177 -5.38 -21.61 9.27
CA SER A 177 -6.05 -21.61 7.97
C SER A 177 -5.25 -22.37 6.90
N PHE A 178 -3.92 -22.25 6.88
CA PHE A 178 -3.08 -23.00 5.95
C PHE A 178 -2.94 -24.49 6.27
N ILE A 179 -2.97 -24.85 7.55
CA ILE A 179 -2.98 -26.26 7.95
C ILE A 179 -4.33 -26.89 7.58
N ASN A 180 -5.43 -26.19 7.87
CA ASN A 180 -6.78 -26.66 7.56
C ASN A 180 -7.04 -26.73 6.06
N SER A 181 -6.46 -25.83 5.26
CA SER A 181 -6.59 -25.86 3.78
C SER A 181 -5.96 -27.10 3.15
N MET A 182 -5.09 -27.81 3.86
CA MET A 182 -4.53 -29.09 3.41
C MET A 182 -5.44 -30.28 3.71
N LEU A 183 -6.47 -30.09 4.55
CA LEU A 183 -7.33 -31.15 5.08
C LEU A 183 -8.81 -30.99 4.70
N ASP A 184 -9.25 -29.77 4.42
CA ASP A 184 -10.64 -29.43 4.13
C ASP A 184 -10.77 -28.63 2.82
N ALA A 185 -11.65 -29.09 1.92
CA ALA A 185 -11.82 -28.49 0.59
C ALA A 185 -12.45 -27.09 0.64
N HIS A 186 -13.26 -26.78 1.67
CA HIS A 186 -13.85 -25.46 1.82
C HIS A 186 -12.82 -24.44 2.32
N GLU A 187 -12.00 -24.80 3.30
CA GLU A 187 -10.85 -24.00 3.77
C GLU A 187 -9.81 -23.84 2.66
N ALA A 188 -9.56 -24.89 1.87
CA ALA A 188 -8.75 -24.82 0.65
C ALA A 188 -9.27 -23.76 -0.32
N ALA A 189 -10.58 -23.76 -0.59
CA ALA A 189 -11.19 -22.76 -1.46
C ALA A 189 -11.02 -21.34 -0.90
N GLN A 190 -11.17 -21.14 0.41
CA GLN A 190 -10.97 -19.84 1.04
C GLN A 190 -9.53 -19.33 0.92
N VAL A 191 -8.54 -20.19 1.20
CA VAL A 191 -7.12 -19.86 1.04
C VAL A 191 -6.79 -19.54 -0.42
N LEU A 192 -7.26 -20.35 -1.36
CA LEU A 192 -7.04 -20.12 -2.78
C LEU A 192 -7.68 -18.81 -3.25
N CYS A 193 -8.92 -18.51 -2.86
CA CYS A 193 -9.55 -17.22 -3.15
C CYS A 193 -8.75 -16.03 -2.60
N GLY A 194 -8.18 -16.17 -1.40
CA GLY A 194 -7.47 -15.08 -0.72
C GLY A 194 -6.05 -14.83 -1.22
N TYR A 195 -5.32 -15.89 -1.56
CA TYR A 195 -3.87 -15.83 -1.79
C TYR A 195 -3.43 -16.25 -3.20
N CYS A 196 -4.28 -16.94 -3.96
CA CYS A 196 -3.95 -17.37 -5.32
C CYS A 196 -4.14 -16.23 -6.32
N ALA A 197 -3.20 -16.14 -7.27
CA ALA A 197 -3.28 -15.19 -8.38
C ALA A 197 -4.28 -15.64 -9.45
N LEU A 198 -4.53 -16.95 -9.56
CA LEU A 198 -5.51 -17.50 -10.50
C LEU A 198 -6.93 -17.20 -9.99
N ARG A 199 -7.77 -16.65 -10.87
CA ARG A 199 -9.16 -16.30 -10.56
C ARG A 199 -10.10 -17.42 -10.98
N LEU A 200 -9.97 -18.58 -10.34
CA LEU A 200 -10.88 -19.71 -10.54
C LEU A 200 -12.03 -19.67 -9.53
N PRO A 201 -13.20 -20.25 -9.85
CA PRO A 201 -14.35 -20.31 -8.95
C PRO A 201 -14.18 -21.42 -7.90
N TYR A 202 -13.17 -21.29 -7.04
CA TYR A 202 -12.77 -22.34 -6.09
C TYR A 202 -13.90 -22.78 -5.16
N LYS A 203 -14.71 -21.83 -4.67
CA LYS A 203 -15.83 -22.12 -3.77
C LYS A 203 -16.94 -22.89 -4.47
N GLU A 204 -17.26 -22.52 -5.71
CA GLU A 204 -18.23 -23.20 -6.53
C GLU A 204 -17.76 -24.61 -6.89
N LEU A 205 -16.48 -24.77 -7.25
CA LEU A 205 -15.87 -26.07 -7.52
C LEU A 205 -15.93 -27.00 -6.31
N ALA A 206 -15.54 -26.50 -5.13
CA ALA A 206 -15.69 -27.26 -3.88
C ALA A 206 -17.17 -27.60 -3.60
N GLY A 207 -18.09 -26.65 -3.84
CA GLY A 207 -19.53 -26.82 -3.63
C GLY A 207 -20.18 -27.89 -4.52
N VAL A 208 -19.65 -28.12 -5.73
CA VAL A 208 -20.13 -29.19 -6.62
C VAL A 208 -19.43 -30.54 -6.39
N GLY A 209 -18.57 -30.65 -5.37
CA GLY A 209 -17.91 -31.90 -4.98
C GLY A 209 -16.54 -32.15 -5.65
N VAL A 210 -15.89 -31.10 -6.17
CA VAL A 210 -14.46 -31.17 -6.51
C VAL A 210 -13.65 -31.04 -5.22
N ASP A 211 -12.98 -32.12 -4.83
CA ASP A 211 -12.11 -32.09 -3.67
C ASP A 211 -10.78 -31.43 -4.01
N LEU A 212 -10.66 -30.15 -3.63
CA LEU A 212 -9.47 -29.34 -3.87
C LEU A 212 -8.22 -29.84 -3.14
N THR A 213 -8.37 -30.67 -2.11
CA THR A 213 -7.25 -31.19 -1.30
C THR A 213 -6.64 -32.46 -1.90
N VAL A 214 -7.42 -33.16 -2.72
CA VAL A 214 -7.05 -34.42 -3.39
C VAL A 214 -6.68 -34.19 -4.85
N GLU A 215 -7.42 -33.36 -5.56
CA GLU A 215 -7.18 -33.13 -6.99
C GLU A 215 -5.76 -32.53 -7.20
N PRO A 216 -4.92 -33.17 -8.03
CA PRO A 216 -3.49 -32.85 -8.10
C PRO A 216 -3.15 -31.40 -8.44
N PHE A 217 -3.92 -30.77 -9.34
CA PHE A 217 -3.69 -29.38 -9.71
C PHE A 217 -4.01 -28.44 -8.55
N PHE A 218 -5.16 -28.58 -7.90
CA PHE A 218 -5.53 -27.74 -6.76
C PHE A 218 -4.64 -27.99 -5.54
N ARG A 219 -4.30 -29.24 -5.25
CA ARG A 219 -3.34 -29.61 -4.19
C ARG A 219 -1.96 -28.98 -4.44
N GLY A 220 -1.49 -29.03 -5.68
CA GLY A 220 -0.25 -28.35 -6.09
C GLY A 220 -0.34 -26.83 -5.91
N LEU A 221 -1.50 -26.24 -6.21
CA LEU A 221 -1.75 -24.82 -6.04
C LEU A 221 -1.76 -24.38 -4.57
N ILE A 222 -2.41 -25.16 -3.69
CA ILE A 222 -2.42 -24.93 -2.24
C ILE A 222 -0.99 -24.98 -1.70
N ARG A 223 -0.20 -25.99 -2.09
CA ARG A 223 1.22 -26.10 -1.71
C ARG A 223 2.03 -24.88 -2.15
N ALA A 224 1.87 -24.44 -3.41
CA ALA A 224 2.55 -23.27 -3.93
C ALA A 224 2.17 -21.98 -3.17
N VAL A 225 0.88 -21.82 -2.85
CA VAL A 225 0.37 -20.71 -2.03
C VAL A 225 0.98 -20.76 -0.63
N ASN A 226 0.99 -21.92 0.03
CA ASN A 226 1.54 -22.09 1.36
C ASN A 226 3.03 -21.73 1.40
N ARG A 227 3.84 -22.26 0.48
CA ARG A 227 5.27 -21.92 0.36
C ARG A 227 5.47 -20.42 0.14
N LYS A 228 4.68 -19.80 -0.76
CA LYS A 228 4.76 -18.35 -1.02
C LYS A 228 4.49 -17.55 0.26
N VAL A 229 3.43 -17.89 1.01
CA VAL A 229 3.05 -17.10 2.18
C VAL A 229 4.04 -17.29 3.33
N LEU A 230 4.52 -18.52 3.56
CA LEU A 230 5.60 -18.78 4.52
C LEU A 230 6.87 -18.00 4.17
N SER A 231 7.26 -17.98 2.89
CA SER A 231 8.41 -17.20 2.43
C SER A 231 8.21 -15.69 2.66
N GLU A 232 7.03 -15.14 2.36
CA GLU A 232 6.72 -13.73 2.64
C GLU A 232 6.75 -13.40 4.14
N TRP A 233 6.41 -14.35 5.00
CA TRP A 233 6.49 -14.19 6.45
C TRP A 233 7.91 -14.20 6.97
N LEU A 234 8.72 -15.17 6.56
CA LEU A 234 10.12 -15.25 6.95
C LEU A 234 10.88 -13.99 6.49
N THR A 235 10.73 -13.63 5.22
CA THR A 235 11.52 -12.56 4.61
C THR A 235 10.99 -11.15 4.87
N LYS A 236 9.69 -10.98 5.16
CA LYS A 236 9.07 -9.64 5.28
C LYS A 236 8.15 -9.46 6.50
N ALA A 237 7.92 -10.50 7.31
CA ALA A 237 6.94 -10.51 8.39
C ALA A 237 5.56 -10.02 7.94
N ARG A 238 5.13 -10.44 6.74
CA ARG A 238 3.91 -9.97 6.07
C ARG A 238 2.66 -10.66 6.62
N ILE A 239 2.24 -10.31 7.82
CA ILE A 239 1.11 -10.96 8.51
C ILE A 239 -0.22 -10.34 8.04
N LEU A 240 -1.15 -11.15 7.55
CA LEU A 240 -2.48 -10.69 7.16
C LEU A 240 -3.26 -10.24 8.41
N VAL A 241 -3.81 -9.03 8.37
CA VAL A 241 -4.80 -8.57 9.34
C VAL A 241 -6.18 -9.04 8.86
N PRO A 242 -7.04 -9.60 9.73
CA PRO A 242 -8.37 -10.02 9.33
C PRO A 242 -9.12 -8.88 8.63
N PRO A 243 -9.73 -9.14 7.46
CA PRO A 243 -10.49 -8.17 6.68
C PRO A 243 -11.45 -7.29 7.50
N GLU A 244 -12.09 -7.89 8.49
CA GLU A 244 -13.06 -7.29 9.40
C GLU A 244 -12.43 -6.46 10.53
N LYS A 245 -11.09 -6.38 10.59
CA LYS A 245 -10.30 -5.68 11.61
C LYS A 245 -9.22 -4.76 11.03
N GLY A 246 -9.08 -4.70 9.70
CA GLY A 246 -8.12 -3.80 9.07
C GLY A 246 -8.20 -3.76 7.55
N ARG A 247 -7.89 -2.59 6.99
CA ARG A 247 -7.95 -2.30 5.54
C ARG A 247 -6.81 -1.38 5.13
N THR A 248 -6.41 -1.52 3.87
CA THR A 248 -5.62 -0.48 3.20
C THR A 248 -6.58 0.41 2.42
N MET A 249 -6.54 1.72 2.62
CA MET A 249 -7.55 2.65 2.10
C MET A 249 -6.90 3.88 1.48
N PHE A 250 -7.53 4.48 0.46
CA PHE A 250 -7.10 5.82 0.04
C PHE A 250 -7.43 6.85 1.11
N GLY A 251 -6.51 7.80 1.31
CA GLY A 251 -6.81 8.99 2.08
C GLY A 251 -7.63 9.97 1.25
N VAL A 252 -8.69 10.51 1.84
CA VAL A 252 -9.49 11.58 1.24
C VAL A 252 -9.82 12.66 2.28
N LEU A 253 -10.30 13.81 1.81
CA LEU A 253 -10.59 14.99 2.65
C LEU A 253 -12.09 15.08 2.96
N ASP A 254 -12.42 15.48 4.19
CA ASP A 254 -13.76 15.90 4.55
C ASP A 254 -14.09 17.29 3.98
N GLU A 255 -14.64 17.32 2.78
CA GLU A 255 -15.12 18.55 2.12
C GLU A 255 -16.36 19.16 2.81
N THR A 256 -16.93 18.49 3.82
CA THR A 256 -18.12 18.95 4.55
C THR A 256 -17.80 19.72 5.83
N ASP A 257 -16.52 19.74 6.24
CA ASP A 257 -15.96 20.40 7.44
C ASP A 257 -16.58 19.94 8.77
N THR A 258 -16.97 18.67 8.83
CA THR A 258 -17.70 18.07 9.96
C THR A 258 -16.81 17.32 10.95
N LEU A 259 -15.74 16.68 10.48
CA LEU A 259 -14.81 15.92 11.31
C LEU A 259 -13.94 16.88 12.12
N GLU A 260 -13.87 16.66 13.43
CA GLU A 260 -12.95 17.36 14.31
C GLU A 260 -11.53 16.79 14.22
N TYR A 261 -10.55 17.57 14.70
CA TYR A 261 -9.18 17.10 14.78
C TYR A 261 -9.08 15.85 15.69
N GLY A 262 -8.40 14.81 15.21
CA GLY A 262 -8.32 13.50 15.87
C GLY A 262 -9.42 12.52 15.46
N GLN A 263 -10.42 12.96 14.69
CA GLN A 263 -11.48 12.11 14.16
C GLN A 263 -11.21 11.72 12.71
N VAL A 264 -11.76 10.57 12.31
CA VAL A 264 -11.80 10.10 10.93
C VAL A 264 -13.17 9.49 10.63
N PHE A 265 -13.57 9.46 9.36
CA PHE A 265 -14.72 8.67 8.92
C PHE A 265 -14.23 7.49 8.08
N VAL A 266 -14.77 6.31 8.37
CA VAL A 266 -14.45 5.07 7.66
C VAL A 266 -15.73 4.27 7.46
N GLN A 267 -16.06 3.99 6.20
CA GLN A 267 -17.10 3.06 5.79
C GLN A 267 -16.47 2.06 4.82
N TYR A 268 -16.66 0.76 5.08
CA TYR A 268 -16.00 -0.30 4.31
C TYR A 268 -16.98 -1.35 3.82
N SER A 269 -16.67 -1.93 2.66
CA SER A 269 -17.42 -3.05 2.11
C SER A 269 -17.27 -4.31 2.98
N ASN A 270 -18.39 -5.00 3.19
CA ASN A 270 -18.42 -6.22 3.99
C ASN A 270 -17.75 -7.42 3.29
N ASP A 271 -17.84 -7.48 1.96
CA ASP A 271 -17.16 -8.49 1.14
C ASP A 271 -15.98 -7.84 0.37
N MET A 272 -14.84 -8.53 0.37
CA MET A 272 -13.60 -8.06 -0.24
C MET A 272 -13.48 -8.37 -1.74
N PHE A 273 -14.20 -9.40 -2.19
CA PHE A 273 -14.03 -10.01 -3.51
C PHE A 273 -15.26 -9.77 -4.38
N ARG A 274 -16.44 -9.67 -3.78
CA ARG A 274 -17.69 -9.30 -4.43
C ARG A 274 -18.27 -8.09 -3.74
N TYR A 275 -18.11 -6.93 -4.34
CA TYR A 275 -18.67 -5.69 -3.79
C TYR A 275 -19.37 -4.91 -4.90
N LYS A 276 -20.57 -4.42 -4.58
CA LYS A 276 -21.37 -3.50 -5.38
C LYS A 276 -21.81 -2.32 -4.51
N ALA A 277 -22.18 -1.22 -5.15
CA ALA A 277 -22.60 0.00 -4.45
C ALA A 277 -23.81 -0.23 -3.54
N THR A 278 -24.68 -1.16 -3.93
CA THR A 278 -25.88 -1.56 -3.19
C THR A 278 -25.60 -2.57 -2.08
N ASP A 279 -24.42 -3.17 -2.06
CA ASP A 279 -24.10 -4.19 -1.07
C ASP A 279 -23.92 -3.54 0.31
N PRO A 280 -24.26 -4.26 1.39
CA PRO A 280 -24.07 -3.76 2.74
C PRO A 280 -22.63 -3.29 2.99
N ALA A 281 -22.52 -2.10 3.57
CA ALA A 281 -21.28 -1.54 4.08
C ALA A 281 -21.40 -1.33 5.59
N THR A 282 -20.27 -1.39 6.29
CA THR A 282 -20.21 -1.12 7.72
C THR A 282 -19.55 0.22 7.97
N ILE A 283 -20.21 1.07 8.77
CA ILE A 283 -19.62 2.30 9.29
C ILE A 283 -18.84 1.95 10.56
N LEU A 284 -17.55 2.26 10.55
CA LEU A 284 -16.66 1.99 11.67
C LEU A 284 -16.82 3.06 12.75
N LYS A 285 -16.86 2.63 14.02
CA LYS A 285 -16.91 3.51 15.20
C LYS A 285 -15.85 3.06 16.20
N GLY A 286 -15.25 4.02 16.90
CA GLY A 286 -14.30 3.78 17.98
C GLY A 286 -12.85 3.98 17.57
N ASP A 287 -11.92 3.53 18.42
CA ASP A 287 -10.50 3.75 18.22
C ASP A 287 -9.95 2.98 17.02
N VAL A 288 -9.12 3.66 16.24
CA VAL A 288 -8.39 3.08 15.10
C VAL A 288 -6.93 3.47 15.15
N ILE A 289 -6.07 2.58 14.66
CA ILE A 289 -4.69 2.87 14.34
C ILE A 289 -4.57 3.14 12.85
N VAL A 290 -3.95 4.25 12.48
CA VAL A 290 -3.71 4.66 11.10
C VAL A 290 -2.23 4.90 10.89
N THR A 291 -1.70 4.46 9.76
CA THR A 291 -0.33 4.78 9.34
C THR A 291 -0.18 4.76 7.83
N LYS A 292 0.87 5.39 7.32
CA LYS A 292 1.30 5.30 5.93
C LYS A 292 2.65 4.59 5.87
N ASN A 293 2.80 3.67 4.93
CA ASN A 293 4.06 2.95 4.74
C ASN A 293 4.97 3.68 3.72
N PRO A 294 6.30 3.69 3.92
CA PRO A 294 7.03 3.13 5.07
C PRO A 294 6.90 4.02 6.32
N CYS A 295 6.66 3.40 7.48
CA CYS A 295 6.68 4.06 8.80
C CYS A 295 7.97 3.70 9.54
N MET A 296 8.63 4.68 10.19
CA MET A 296 9.87 4.45 10.93
C MET A 296 9.92 5.18 12.27
N HIS A 297 9.40 6.41 12.31
CA HIS A 297 9.31 7.19 13.52
C HIS A 297 8.12 6.69 14.36
N PRO A 298 8.22 6.63 15.71
CA PRO A 298 7.09 6.22 16.56
C PRO A 298 5.82 7.05 16.34
N GLY A 299 5.98 8.32 15.96
CA GLY A 299 4.87 9.21 15.61
C GLY A 299 4.20 8.95 14.25
N ASP A 300 4.74 8.05 13.42
CA ASP A 300 4.17 7.70 12.10
C ASP A 300 2.92 6.82 12.17
N ILE A 301 2.67 6.24 13.34
CA ILE A 301 1.46 5.48 13.62
C ILE A 301 0.61 6.30 14.57
N ARG A 302 -0.62 6.61 14.17
CA ARG A 302 -1.55 7.47 14.90
C ARG A 302 -2.73 6.66 15.41
N ARG A 303 -3.09 6.82 16.67
CA ARG A 303 -4.42 6.50 17.18
C ARG A 303 -5.35 7.67 16.88
N LEU A 304 -6.44 7.39 16.17
CA LEU A 304 -7.51 8.32 15.82
C LEU A 304 -8.86 7.71 16.23
N THR A 305 -9.93 8.50 16.21
CA THR A 305 -11.28 8.02 16.52
C THR A 305 -12.14 7.99 15.26
N ALA A 306 -12.59 6.79 14.86
CA ALA A 306 -13.59 6.65 13.82
C ALA A 306 -14.96 7.06 14.36
N VAL A 307 -15.61 8.00 13.68
CA VAL A 307 -16.93 8.52 14.03
C VAL A 307 -17.88 8.42 12.83
N ASP A 308 -19.17 8.38 13.13
CA ASP A 308 -20.22 8.29 12.13
C ASP A 308 -20.72 9.69 11.77
N VAL A 309 -20.63 9.99 10.47
CA VAL A 309 -20.99 11.28 9.90
C VAL A 309 -21.91 11.01 8.71
N PRO A 310 -23.24 11.25 8.86
CA PRO A 310 -24.21 11.00 7.79
C PRO A 310 -23.89 11.69 6.46
N ARG A 311 -23.28 12.88 6.50
CA ARG A 311 -22.87 13.62 5.30
C ARG A 311 -21.75 12.92 4.51
N LEU A 312 -21.03 11.98 5.12
CA LEU A 312 -19.91 11.25 4.53
C LEU A 312 -20.24 9.81 4.11
N HIS A 313 -21.48 9.33 4.29
CA HIS A 313 -21.90 7.95 3.95
C HIS A 313 -21.74 7.59 2.45
N HIS A 314 -21.57 8.59 1.59
CA HIS A 314 -21.27 8.40 0.17
C HIS A 314 -19.82 7.95 -0.10
N VAL A 315 -18.93 8.07 0.89
CA VAL A 315 -17.51 7.69 0.79
C VAL A 315 -17.34 6.26 1.31
N ARG A 316 -16.88 5.35 0.45
CA ARG A 316 -16.72 3.92 0.76
C ARG A 316 -15.32 3.43 0.40
N ASP A 317 -14.76 2.57 1.23
CA ASP A 317 -13.41 1.99 1.07
C ASP A 317 -12.29 3.04 0.94
N CYS A 318 -12.51 4.20 1.56
CA CYS A 318 -11.53 5.26 1.78
C CYS A 318 -11.57 5.66 3.26
N ILE A 319 -10.47 6.26 3.74
CA ILE A 319 -10.43 6.93 5.04
C ILE A 319 -10.54 8.44 4.82
N VAL A 320 -11.52 9.06 5.46
CA VAL A 320 -11.75 10.51 5.38
C VAL A 320 -11.06 11.19 6.55
N PHE A 321 -10.18 12.13 6.24
CA PHE A 321 -9.47 12.98 7.20
C PHE A 321 -10.15 14.34 7.36
N PRO A 322 -10.04 14.97 8.55
CA PRO A 322 -10.63 16.27 8.82
C PRO A 322 -9.96 17.35 7.97
N ALA A 323 -10.73 18.37 7.57
CA ALA A 323 -10.25 19.53 6.84
C ALA A 323 -9.74 20.68 7.74
N LYS A 324 -9.72 20.44 9.06
CA LYS A 324 -9.37 21.41 10.10
C LYS A 324 -8.54 20.76 11.21
N GLY A 325 -7.83 21.59 11.96
CA GLY A 325 -6.97 21.19 13.07
C GLY A 325 -5.59 21.84 13.00
N GLU A 326 -4.69 21.42 13.88
CA GLU A 326 -3.35 22.03 13.99
C GLU A 326 -2.38 21.56 12.89
N ARG A 327 -2.57 20.34 12.38
CA ARG A 327 -1.70 19.68 11.41
C ARG A 327 -2.48 18.58 10.67
N PRO A 328 -2.39 18.42 9.35
CA PRO A 328 -3.07 17.31 8.66
C PRO A 328 -2.58 15.95 9.18
N HIS A 329 -3.50 15.04 9.55
CA HIS A 329 -3.14 13.67 9.95
C HIS A 329 -2.30 12.93 8.90
N PRO A 330 -2.55 13.05 7.58
CA PRO A 330 -1.61 12.62 6.54
C PRO A 330 -0.16 13.02 6.80
N ASP A 331 0.09 14.31 7.04
CA ASP A 331 1.44 14.82 7.26
C ASP A 331 2.04 14.34 8.60
N GLU A 332 1.22 14.07 9.63
CA GLU A 332 1.69 13.42 10.86
C GLU A 332 2.27 12.01 10.58
N MET A 333 1.79 11.33 9.54
CA MET A 333 2.15 9.96 9.17
C MET A 333 3.15 9.96 8.01
N SER A 334 4.45 10.01 8.34
CA SER A 334 5.52 9.94 7.35
C SER A 334 5.49 11.05 6.28
N GLY A 335 4.96 12.22 6.62
CA GLY A 335 4.88 13.38 5.72
C GLY A 335 4.01 13.10 4.48
N SER A 336 2.95 12.31 4.65
CA SER A 336 2.06 11.88 3.58
C SER A 336 1.12 13.00 3.12
N ASP A 337 0.60 12.86 1.91
CA ASP A 337 -0.39 13.75 1.30
C ASP A 337 -1.61 12.95 0.80
N LEU A 338 -2.53 13.60 0.10
CA LEU A 338 -3.74 12.99 -0.45
C LEU A 338 -3.65 12.83 -1.99
N ASP A 339 -2.44 12.71 -2.56
CA ASP A 339 -2.22 12.59 -4.01
C ASP A 339 -2.36 11.15 -4.57
N GLY A 340 -2.78 10.25 -3.68
CA GLY A 340 -3.07 8.83 -3.92
C GLY A 340 -2.31 7.89 -2.99
N ASP A 341 -1.82 8.41 -1.87
CA ASP A 341 -1.27 7.61 -0.78
C ASP A 341 -2.35 6.67 -0.19
N GLU A 342 -1.89 5.47 0.17
CA GLU A 342 -2.70 4.43 0.78
C GLU A 342 -2.34 4.30 2.27
N TYR A 343 -3.35 4.34 3.12
CA TYR A 343 -3.24 4.28 4.57
C TYR A 343 -3.67 2.92 5.08
N SER A 344 -2.87 2.39 6.00
CA SER A 344 -3.19 1.20 6.78
C SER A 344 -4.10 1.61 7.94
N VAL A 345 -5.37 1.22 7.90
CA VAL A 345 -6.38 1.49 8.93
C VAL A 345 -6.67 0.19 9.66
N LEU A 346 -6.43 0.17 10.97
CA LEU A 346 -6.50 -1.03 11.80
C LEU A 346 -7.36 -0.77 13.04
N TRP A 347 -8.31 -1.66 13.30
CA TRP A 347 -9.19 -1.62 14.47
C TRP A 347 -9.25 -2.99 15.17
N TYR A 348 -8.09 -3.66 15.21
CA TYR A 348 -7.88 -4.87 16.00
C TYR A 348 -7.53 -4.47 17.43
N GLU A 349 -8.45 -4.66 18.38
CA GLU A 349 -8.38 -4.17 19.76
C GLU A 349 -7.02 -4.43 20.46
N ASP A 350 -6.49 -5.64 20.31
CA ASP A 350 -5.22 -6.08 20.91
C ASP A 350 -3.98 -5.38 20.31
N LEU A 351 -4.12 -4.63 19.22
CA LEU A 351 -3.07 -3.86 18.55
C LEU A 351 -3.27 -2.33 18.67
N ILE A 352 -4.28 -1.86 19.42
CA ILE A 352 -4.51 -0.43 19.67
C ILE A 352 -3.67 0.01 20.88
N PHE A 353 -2.72 0.92 20.67
CA PHE A 353 -1.90 1.48 21.76
C PHE A 353 -2.60 2.67 22.42
N ARG A 354 -2.12 3.07 23.60
CA ARG A 354 -2.81 4.07 24.42
C ARG A 354 -2.59 5.50 23.95
N ASN A 355 -1.34 5.92 23.76
CA ASN A 355 -0.99 7.32 23.56
C ASN A 355 -0.20 7.53 22.27
N ASN A 356 -0.55 8.58 21.53
CA ASN A 356 0.21 9.03 20.38
C ASN A 356 1.57 9.58 20.79
N CYS A 357 2.61 9.17 20.05
CA CYS A 357 3.90 9.86 20.10
C CYS A 357 3.84 11.13 19.24
N SER A 358 4.59 12.18 19.58
CA SER A 358 4.63 13.38 18.75
C SER A 358 5.14 13.04 17.34
N PRO A 359 4.46 13.48 16.27
CA PRO A 359 4.91 13.23 14.90
C PRO A 359 6.21 13.98 14.61
N MET A 360 7.07 13.40 13.77
CA MET A 360 8.29 14.06 13.33
C MET A 360 7.92 15.29 12.47
N HIS A 361 8.78 16.30 12.47
CA HIS A 361 8.67 17.40 11.52
C HIS A 361 9.26 16.99 10.19
N TYR A 362 8.41 16.93 9.16
CA TYR A 362 8.80 16.59 7.79
C TYR A 362 9.20 17.82 6.96
N TYR A 363 9.25 19.01 7.58
CA TYR A 363 9.74 20.23 6.94
C TYR A 363 11.08 19.96 6.28
N SER A 364 11.12 20.23 4.98
CA SER A 364 12.32 20.07 4.20
C SER A 364 12.57 21.35 3.43
N ASP A 365 13.84 21.70 3.30
CA ASP A 365 14.29 22.88 2.61
C ASP A 365 13.73 22.91 1.17
N PRO A 366 13.41 24.10 0.63
CA PRO A 366 12.95 24.21 -0.75
C PRO A 366 13.98 23.59 -1.70
N PRO A 367 13.54 22.94 -2.80
CA PRO A 367 14.45 22.35 -3.77
C PRO A 367 15.45 23.39 -4.27
N LYS A 368 16.71 23.00 -4.48
CA LYS A 368 17.70 23.89 -5.07
C LYS A 368 17.27 24.26 -6.49
N GLU A 369 17.11 25.56 -6.73
CA GLU A 369 16.75 26.11 -8.03
C GLU A 369 17.97 26.70 -8.73
N ARG A 370 18.03 26.50 -10.05
CA ARG A 370 19.05 27.08 -10.92
C ARG A 370 18.59 28.43 -11.43
N LYS A 371 19.54 29.34 -11.61
CA LYS A 371 19.30 30.62 -12.31
C LYS A 371 19.13 30.43 -13.81
N ALA A 372 19.93 29.54 -14.40
CA ALA A 372 19.87 29.20 -15.83
C ALA A 372 18.82 28.12 -16.11
N PRO A 373 18.32 28.01 -17.37
CA PRO A 373 17.54 26.87 -17.83
C PRO A 373 18.24 25.53 -17.56
N ILE A 374 17.44 24.48 -17.37
CA ILE A 374 17.94 23.12 -17.16
C ILE A 374 18.30 22.51 -18.51
N GLU A 375 19.50 21.96 -18.60
CA GLU A 375 20.01 21.26 -19.78
C GLU A 375 19.95 19.74 -19.59
N VAL A 376 20.15 19.01 -20.69
CA VAL A 376 20.15 17.53 -20.66
C VAL A 376 21.27 16.98 -19.79
N GLN A 377 22.44 17.62 -19.80
CA GLN A 377 23.58 17.20 -18.98
C GLN A 377 23.23 17.23 -17.49
N ASP A 378 22.50 18.26 -17.04
CA ASP A 378 22.09 18.37 -15.64
C ASP A 378 21.19 17.21 -15.20
N MET A 379 20.30 16.76 -16.08
CA MET A 379 19.44 15.61 -15.85
C MET A 379 20.25 14.31 -15.78
N ILE A 380 21.25 14.15 -16.65
CA ILE A 380 22.16 12.99 -16.65
C ILE A 380 22.95 12.97 -15.33
N ASP A 381 23.51 14.09 -14.92
CA ASP A 381 24.30 14.22 -13.70
C ASP A 381 23.44 13.90 -12.46
N PHE A 382 22.22 14.43 -12.42
CA PHE A 382 21.26 14.13 -11.35
C PHE A 382 20.89 12.64 -11.32
N PHE A 383 20.63 12.03 -12.47
CA PHE A 383 20.31 10.60 -12.55
C PHE A 383 21.49 9.73 -12.09
N CYS A 384 22.72 10.09 -12.46
CA CYS A 384 23.92 9.41 -11.99
C CYS A 384 24.11 9.55 -10.47
N GLN A 385 23.83 10.73 -9.90
CA GLN A 385 23.85 10.95 -8.46
C GLN A 385 22.78 10.12 -7.75
N TYR A 386 21.57 10.02 -8.33
CA TYR A 386 20.49 9.19 -7.81
C TYR A 386 20.89 7.73 -7.68
N ILE A 387 21.41 7.14 -8.75
CA ILE A 387 21.81 5.72 -8.76
C ILE A 387 22.93 5.45 -7.74
N LYS A 388 23.95 6.33 -7.65
CA LYS A 388 25.07 6.16 -6.73
C LYS A 388 24.63 6.34 -5.26
N GLY A 389 23.71 7.27 -5.04
CA GLY A 389 23.32 7.78 -3.74
C GLY A 389 22.14 7.08 -3.08
N ASP A 390 21.37 6.25 -3.80
CA ASP A 390 20.25 5.54 -3.19
C ASP A 390 20.75 4.53 -2.14
N LYS A 391 20.45 4.84 -0.88
CA LYS A 391 20.78 4.04 0.31
C LYS A 391 19.55 3.82 1.19
N ILE A 392 18.33 4.05 0.69
CA ILE A 392 17.10 3.97 1.49
C ILE A 392 16.96 2.59 2.12
N GLY A 393 17.16 1.52 1.33
CA GLY A 393 17.10 0.15 1.83
C GLY A 393 18.13 -0.16 2.93
N LEU A 394 19.33 0.42 2.85
CA LEU A 394 20.37 0.25 3.88
C LEU A 394 19.99 0.98 5.17
N ILE A 395 19.48 2.20 5.08
CA ILE A 395 19.03 3.00 6.22
C ILE A 395 17.85 2.32 6.91
N ALA A 396 16.85 1.85 6.15
CA ALA A 396 15.68 1.16 6.68
C ALA A 396 16.06 -0.14 7.41
N ASN A 397 16.95 -0.94 6.81
CA ASN A 397 17.47 -2.16 7.44
C ASN A 397 18.28 -1.85 8.70
N ALA A 398 19.19 -0.87 8.66
CA ALA A 398 19.96 -0.47 9.83
C ALA A 398 19.05 0.01 10.97
N HIS A 399 17.99 0.77 10.66
CA HIS A 399 17.00 1.20 11.64
C HIS A 399 16.32 0.01 12.32
N LEU A 400 15.86 -1.01 11.57
CA LEU A 400 15.26 -2.21 12.16
C LEU A 400 16.23 -2.91 13.11
N VAL A 401 17.50 -3.06 12.72
CA VAL A 401 18.51 -3.71 13.56
C VAL A 401 18.79 -2.90 14.83
N TRP A 402 18.97 -1.58 14.72
CA TRP A 402 19.21 -0.73 15.88
C TRP A 402 18.00 -0.65 16.81
N ALA A 403 16.79 -0.67 16.25
CA ALA A 403 15.55 -0.69 17.03
C ALA A 403 15.36 -2.01 17.79
N ASP A 404 15.90 -3.12 17.27
CA ASP A 404 15.90 -4.42 17.95
C ASP A 404 16.99 -4.52 19.02
N MET A 405 18.20 -4.05 18.69
CA MET A 405 19.41 -4.21 19.48
C MET A 405 19.53 -3.26 20.69
N LEU A 406 19.06 -2.02 20.56
CA LEU A 406 19.22 -1.01 21.60
C LEU A 406 18.06 -1.06 22.60
N ASP A 407 18.34 -0.88 23.89
CA ASP A 407 17.31 -0.88 24.94
C ASP A 407 16.25 0.22 24.72
N GLY A 408 16.69 1.39 24.26
CA GLY A 408 15.80 2.50 23.88
C GLY A 408 15.04 2.28 22.56
N GLY A 409 15.36 1.22 21.82
CA GLY A 409 14.69 0.83 20.58
C GLY A 409 14.52 1.97 19.56
N ILE A 410 13.31 2.13 19.02
CA ILE A 410 12.91 3.21 18.10
C ILE A 410 13.03 4.60 18.73
N ASN A 411 13.01 4.70 20.06
CA ASN A 411 13.18 5.96 20.79
C ASN A 411 14.65 6.32 20.99
N SER A 412 15.59 5.43 20.67
CA SER A 412 17.01 5.76 20.70
C SER A 412 17.34 6.89 19.72
N ARG A 413 18.30 7.75 20.10
CA ARG A 413 18.77 8.84 19.23
C ARG A 413 19.17 8.33 17.84
N ARG A 414 19.84 7.18 17.78
CA ARG A 414 20.29 6.56 16.53
C ARG A 414 19.12 6.19 15.63
N CYS A 415 18.06 5.57 16.15
CA CYS A 415 16.87 5.25 15.36
C CYS A 415 16.15 6.53 14.88
N ARG A 416 16.00 7.54 15.75
CA ARG A 416 15.40 8.83 15.35
C ARG A 416 16.18 9.54 14.25
N ASP A 417 17.51 9.52 14.31
CA ASP A 417 18.36 10.12 13.29
C ASP A 417 18.28 9.35 11.96
N LEU A 418 18.22 8.01 12.00
CA LEU A 418 18.00 7.17 10.81
C LEU A 418 16.62 7.38 10.19
N ALA A 419 15.56 7.50 11.00
CA ALA A 419 14.21 7.81 10.52
C ALA A 419 14.18 9.17 9.80
N ARG A 420 14.81 10.20 10.37
CA ARG A 420 14.95 11.52 9.72
C ARG A 420 15.71 11.43 8.40
N LYS A 421 16.82 10.70 8.36
CA LYS A 421 17.60 10.48 7.13
C LYS A 421 16.80 9.74 6.06
N CYS A 422 16.00 8.74 6.46
CA CYS A 422 15.14 8.01 5.54
C CYS A 422 14.08 8.94 4.91
N ALA A 423 13.41 9.75 5.72
CA ALA A 423 12.44 10.73 5.24
C ALA A 423 13.04 11.70 4.21
N VAL A 424 14.24 12.25 4.48
CA VAL A 424 14.95 13.12 3.52
C VAL A 424 15.27 12.40 2.22
N ASN A 425 15.76 11.15 2.30
CA ASN A 425 16.14 10.40 1.12
C ASN A 425 14.95 9.93 0.28
N LEU A 426 13.78 9.65 0.88
CA LEU A 426 12.55 9.34 0.15
C LEU A 426 12.10 10.51 -0.75
N ASP A 427 12.34 11.74 -0.30
CA ASP A 427 12.04 12.97 -1.03
C ASP A 427 13.12 13.38 -2.04
N PHE A 428 14.24 12.64 -2.12
CA PHE A 428 15.37 12.97 -2.99
C PHE A 428 14.96 13.13 -4.45
N ALA A 429 14.11 12.24 -4.97
CA ALA A 429 13.63 12.29 -6.35
C ALA A 429 12.95 13.63 -6.71
N LYS A 430 12.37 14.33 -5.72
CA LYS A 430 11.68 15.60 -5.89
C LYS A 430 12.56 16.80 -5.51
N ARG A 431 13.49 16.66 -4.56
CA ARG A 431 14.23 17.77 -3.94
C ARG A 431 15.72 17.82 -4.28
N GLY A 432 16.35 16.68 -4.52
CA GLY A 432 17.76 16.59 -4.86
C GLY A 432 18.76 16.65 -3.70
N ASP A 433 18.30 16.44 -2.46
CA ASP A 433 19.18 16.29 -1.30
C ASP A 433 19.31 14.84 -0.83
N LEU A 434 20.54 14.31 -0.82
CA LEU A 434 20.87 12.98 -0.27
C LEU A 434 21.62 13.13 1.04
N LYS A 435 21.19 12.36 2.04
CA LYS A 435 21.99 12.10 3.24
C LYS A 435 22.68 10.75 3.10
N GLY A 436 24.01 10.77 3.17
CA GLY A 436 24.84 9.57 3.14
C GLY A 436 24.61 8.67 4.35
N PHE A 437 24.94 7.39 4.16
CA PHE A 437 24.93 6.37 5.20
C PHE A 437 26.36 6.16 5.73
N GLN A 438 26.59 6.54 6.98
CA GLN A 438 27.93 6.54 7.58
C GLN A 438 28.31 5.14 8.08
N ASN A 439 29.61 4.85 8.15
CA ASN A 439 30.09 3.57 8.67
C ASN A 439 29.69 3.34 10.15
N SER A 440 29.59 4.39 10.95
CA SER A 440 29.11 4.35 12.35
C SER A 440 27.64 3.96 12.49
N GLU A 441 26.87 4.03 11.40
CA GLU A 441 25.45 3.68 11.36
C GLU A 441 25.22 2.23 10.93
N LYS A 442 26.28 1.53 10.48
CA LYS A 442 26.23 0.11 10.14
C LYS A 442 26.11 -0.73 11.42
N PRO A 443 25.11 -1.60 11.54
CA PRO A 443 25.04 -2.52 12.66
C PRO A 443 26.22 -3.51 12.65
N PRO A 444 26.79 -3.85 13.82
CA PRO A 444 27.90 -4.79 13.91
C PRO A 444 27.46 -6.25 13.73
N MET A 445 26.18 -6.54 13.99
CA MET A 445 25.56 -7.86 13.92
C MET A 445 24.06 -7.71 13.64
N TYR A 446 23.44 -8.75 13.09
CA TYR A 446 22.07 -8.71 12.59
C TYR A 446 21.16 -9.69 13.35
N PRO A 447 19.89 -9.37 13.59
CA PRO A 447 18.98 -10.30 14.24
C PRO A 447 18.66 -11.47 13.31
N ASP A 448 18.37 -12.62 13.90
CA ASP A 448 18.07 -13.90 13.23
C ASP A 448 16.98 -13.79 12.17
N PHE A 449 15.94 -12.96 12.41
CA PHE A 449 14.87 -12.72 11.43
C PHE A 449 15.33 -12.05 10.12
N MET A 450 16.57 -11.58 10.01
CA MET A 450 17.10 -11.02 8.76
C MET A 450 17.84 -12.04 7.87
N GLU A 451 17.97 -13.30 8.32
CA GLU A 451 18.54 -14.40 7.53
C GLU A 451 19.92 -14.07 6.93
N LYS A 452 20.82 -13.54 7.78
CA LYS A 452 22.18 -13.15 7.38
C LYS A 452 23.27 -14.09 7.86
N LEU A 453 22.92 -15.27 8.39
CA LEU A 453 23.88 -16.20 9.00
C LEU A 453 25.03 -16.57 8.05
N ASP A 454 24.76 -16.73 6.76
CA ASP A 454 25.78 -17.14 5.77
C ASP A 454 26.77 -16.04 5.41
N THR A 455 26.49 -14.77 5.75
CA THR A 455 27.27 -13.63 5.25
C THR A 455 27.67 -12.61 6.34
N LYS A 456 27.07 -12.68 7.54
CA LYS A 456 27.26 -11.73 8.64
C LYS A 456 27.11 -12.42 10.00
N ASN A 457 27.68 -11.78 11.03
CA ASN A 457 27.42 -12.15 12.42
C ASN A 457 25.95 -11.90 12.76
N THR A 458 25.32 -12.85 13.46
CA THR A 458 23.91 -12.76 13.85
C THR A 458 23.67 -13.01 15.35
N TYR A 459 22.48 -12.65 15.83
CA TYR A 459 22.01 -12.95 17.17
C TYR A 459 20.53 -13.32 17.20
N CYS A 460 20.13 -14.06 18.22
CA CYS A 460 18.73 -14.39 18.48
C CYS A 460 17.99 -13.16 19.03
N SER A 461 17.10 -12.55 18.23
CA SER A 461 16.29 -11.42 18.69
C SER A 461 15.30 -11.88 19.77
N LYS A 462 15.23 -11.12 20.87
CA LYS A 462 14.26 -11.34 21.96
C LYS A 462 12.91 -10.68 21.70
N LYS A 463 12.82 -9.81 20.68
CA LYS A 463 11.65 -9.02 20.30
C LYS A 463 10.66 -9.85 19.48
N VAL A 464 9.48 -9.27 19.24
CA VAL A 464 8.37 -9.91 18.50
C VAL A 464 8.80 -10.43 17.14
N LEU A 465 9.57 -9.68 16.37
CA LEU A 465 10.02 -10.13 15.03
C LEU A 465 10.84 -11.40 15.07
N GLY A 466 11.75 -11.54 16.04
CA GLY A 466 12.50 -12.79 16.25
C GLY A 466 11.60 -13.96 16.64
N GLN A 467 10.61 -13.72 17.50
CA GLN A 467 9.64 -14.76 17.91
C GLN A 467 8.80 -15.23 16.72
N LEU A 468 8.25 -14.30 15.94
CA LEU A 468 7.47 -14.58 14.73
C LEU A 468 8.28 -15.37 13.70
N TYR A 469 9.52 -14.95 13.46
CA TYR A 469 10.44 -15.61 12.54
C TYR A 469 10.68 -17.06 12.95
N ARG A 470 11.09 -17.30 14.21
CA ARG A 470 11.37 -18.65 14.71
C ARG A 470 10.12 -19.54 14.72
N ASN A 471 8.94 -18.98 15.00
CA ASN A 471 7.68 -19.72 14.92
C ASN A 471 7.40 -20.16 13.47
N CYS A 472 7.54 -19.24 12.51
CA CYS A 472 7.37 -19.53 11.09
C CYS A 472 8.40 -20.55 10.57
N LYS A 473 9.66 -20.45 11.00
CA LYS A 473 10.74 -21.35 10.59
C LYS A 473 10.48 -22.80 11.02
N LYS A 474 9.88 -23.01 12.20
CA LYS A 474 9.45 -24.35 12.63
C LYS A 474 8.40 -24.95 11.71
N VAL A 475 7.45 -24.14 11.25
CA VAL A 475 6.41 -24.59 10.32
C VAL A 475 7.01 -24.93 8.96
N GLU A 476 7.86 -24.05 8.42
CA GLU A 476 8.55 -24.29 7.14
C GLU A 476 9.30 -25.64 7.13
N LEU A 477 10.13 -25.87 8.15
CA LEU A 477 10.87 -27.14 8.30
C LEU A 477 9.94 -28.35 8.43
N SER A 478 8.79 -28.20 9.08
CA SER A 478 7.82 -29.29 9.22
C SER A 478 7.12 -29.60 7.89
N THR A 479 6.86 -28.57 7.07
CA THR A 479 6.21 -28.72 5.76
C THR A 479 7.13 -29.34 4.71
N GLU A 480 8.42 -29.04 4.72
CA GLU A 480 9.41 -29.64 3.81
C GLU A 480 9.51 -31.17 3.99
N CYS A 481 9.33 -31.67 5.23
CA CYS A 481 9.33 -33.11 5.51
C CYS A 481 8.11 -33.88 4.96
N LEU A 482 7.02 -33.18 4.59
CA LEU A 482 5.76 -33.78 4.12
C LEU A 482 5.65 -33.85 2.59
N GLU A 483 6.72 -33.49 1.86
CA GLU A 483 6.74 -33.49 0.40
C GLU A 483 6.87 -34.89 -0.18
N VAL A 484 5.77 -35.65 -0.13
CA VAL A 484 5.63 -36.87 -0.91
C VAL A 484 4.96 -36.52 -2.25
N VAL A 485 5.66 -36.84 -3.33
CA VAL A 485 5.10 -36.90 -4.69
C VAL A 485 4.41 -38.24 -4.80
N GLU A 486 3.09 -38.25 -4.61
CA GLU A 486 2.29 -39.43 -4.94
C GLU A 486 2.00 -39.40 -6.45
N ASP A 487 2.17 -40.55 -7.11
CA ASP A 487 1.64 -40.76 -8.46
C ASP A 487 0.12 -40.65 -8.37
N SER A 488 -0.42 -39.53 -8.82
CA SER A 488 -1.86 -39.30 -8.87
C SER A 488 -2.51 -40.25 -9.86
N LEU A 489 -3.42 -41.10 -9.37
CA LEU A 489 -4.28 -41.91 -10.23
C LEU A 489 -5.32 -41.02 -10.92
N PRO A 490 -5.76 -41.36 -12.16
CA PRO A 490 -6.85 -40.65 -12.82
C PRO A 490 -8.12 -40.70 -11.98
N ASP A 491 -8.84 -39.59 -11.88
CA ASP A 491 -10.16 -39.56 -11.25
C ASP A 491 -11.11 -40.49 -12.02
N PRO A 492 -11.61 -41.58 -11.39
CA PRO A 492 -12.48 -42.54 -12.08
C PRO A 492 -13.74 -41.91 -12.68
N ARG A 493 -14.22 -40.78 -12.11
CA ARG A 493 -15.39 -40.05 -12.60
C ARG A 493 -15.16 -39.37 -13.94
N LEU A 494 -13.89 -39.13 -14.30
CA LEU A 494 -13.49 -38.48 -15.55
C LEU A 494 -13.06 -39.49 -16.63
N LEU A 495 -13.12 -40.79 -16.33
CA LEU A 495 -12.80 -41.84 -17.29
C LEU A 495 -14.03 -42.16 -18.15
N LEU A 496 -13.93 -41.86 -19.44
CA LEU A 496 -14.95 -42.19 -20.43
C LEU A 496 -14.68 -43.57 -21.06
N ASP A 497 -15.74 -44.22 -21.50
CA ASP A 497 -15.65 -45.45 -22.30
C ASP A 497 -15.06 -45.15 -23.69
N GLY A 498 -14.20 -46.03 -24.20
CA GLY A 498 -13.51 -45.85 -25.49
C GLY A 498 -12.29 -44.92 -25.42
N ARG A 499 -11.90 -44.43 -24.24
CA ARG A 499 -10.71 -43.56 -24.06
C ARG A 499 -9.41 -44.23 -24.50
N GLU A 500 -9.36 -45.56 -24.47
CA GLU A 500 -8.16 -46.37 -24.75
C GLU A 500 -7.54 -46.03 -26.11
N GLU A 501 -8.36 -45.71 -27.11
CA GLU A 501 -7.95 -45.33 -28.45
C GLU A 501 -7.17 -43.99 -28.50
N PHE A 502 -7.38 -43.12 -27.50
CA PHE A 502 -6.81 -41.78 -27.46
C PHE A 502 -5.57 -41.68 -26.55
N ILE A 503 -5.27 -42.70 -25.75
CA ILE A 503 -4.22 -42.66 -24.71
C ILE A 503 -2.85 -42.33 -25.31
N GLU A 504 -2.49 -42.94 -26.44
CA GLU A 504 -1.16 -42.77 -27.04
C GLU A 504 -0.97 -41.37 -27.65
N SER A 505 -2.01 -40.86 -28.32
CA SER A 505 -2.04 -39.48 -28.82
C SER A 505 -1.98 -38.46 -27.68
N ALA A 506 -2.73 -38.69 -26.60
CA ALA A 506 -2.72 -37.84 -25.41
C ALA A 506 -1.33 -37.82 -24.74
N ARG A 507 -0.69 -38.99 -24.56
CA ARG A 507 0.68 -39.09 -24.02
C ARG A 507 1.69 -38.33 -24.87
N THR A 508 1.58 -38.43 -26.20
CA THR A 508 2.45 -37.70 -27.14
C THR A 508 2.27 -36.18 -27.00
N SER A 509 1.01 -35.74 -26.93
CA SER A 509 0.66 -34.33 -26.76
C SER A 509 1.13 -33.79 -25.41
N TYR A 510 0.94 -34.54 -24.33
CA TYR A 510 1.44 -34.20 -23.00
C TYR A 510 2.96 -34.09 -22.95
N ARG A 511 3.70 -35.04 -23.54
CA ARG A 511 5.17 -34.96 -23.63
C ARG A 511 5.61 -33.69 -24.35
N ARG A 512 4.96 -33.33 -25.46
CA ARG A 512 5.24 -32.09 -26.20
C ARG A 512 4.97 -30.85 -25.34
N TYR A 513 3.83 -30.82 -24.65
CA TYR A 513 3.48 -29.75 -23.72
C TYR A 513 4.51 -29.63 -22.59
N ALA A 514 4.82 -30.73 -21.90
CA ALA A 514 5.78 -30.77 -20.80
C ALA A 514 7.18 -30.31 -21.23
N MET A 515 7.64 -30.71 -22.43
CA MET A 515 8.90 -30.21 -22.99
C MET A 515 8.88 -28.71 -23.23
N LYS A 516 7.80 -28.16 -23.79
CA LYS A 516 7.65 -26.70 -23.99
C LYS A 516 7.63 -25.94 -22.67
N ILE A 517 6.90 -26.43 -21.66
CA ILE A 517 6.86 -25.83 -20.33
C ILE A 517 8.24 -25.85 -19.69
N ARG A 518 8.95 -26.99 -19.68
CA ARG A 518 10.32 -27.07 -19.16
C ARG A 518 11.28 -26.12 -19.87
N ALA A 519 11.17 -26.01 -21.19
CA ALA A 519 11.98 -25.05 -21.96
C ALA A 519 11.69 -23.60 -21.57
N LEU A 520 10.41 -23.25 -21.39
CA LEU A 520 10.01 -21.92 -20.91
C LEU A 520 10.55 -21.66 -19.50
N LEU A 521 10.31 -22.58 -18.54
CA LEU A 521 10.80 -22.43 -17.17
C LEU A 521 12.32 -22.24 -17.13
N LYS A 522 13.07 -23.03 -17.90
CA LYS A 522 14.52 -22.87 -18.04
C LYS A 522 14.91 -21.51 -18.65
N SER A 523 14.19 -21.04 -19.67
CA SER A 523 14.46 -19.73 -20.30
C SER A 523 14.25 -18.55 -19.34
N TYR A 524 13.38 -18.71 -18.34
CA TYR A 524 13.13 -17.74 -17.28
C TYR A 524 13.92 -18.02 -15.98
N GLY A 525 14.81 -19.02 -15.97
CA GLY A 525 15.65 -19.36 -14.81
C GLY A 525 14.88 -19.94 -13.62
N ILE A 526 13.73 -20.57 -13.85
CA ILE A 526 12.92 -21.21 -12.82
C ILE A 526 13.33 -22.69 -12.73
N GLU A 527 13.97 -23.07 -11.62
CA GLU A 527 14.30 -24.47 -11.32
C GLU A 527 13.03 -25.23 -10.89
N CYS A 528 12.81 -26.41 -11.47
CA CYS A 528 11.66 -27.27 -11.22
C CYS A 528 11.92 -28.26 -10.09
#